data_AF-A0A315XM27-F1
#
_entry.id   AF-A0A315XM27-F1
#
_cell.length_a   1.000
_cell.length_b   1.000
_cell.length_c   1.000
_cell.angle_alpha   90.00
_cell.angle_beta   90.00
_cell.angle_gamma   90.00
#
_symmetry.space_group_name_H-M   'P 1'
#
loop_
_entity.id
_entity.type
_entity.pdbx_description
1 polymer ?
#
loop_
_entity_poly.entity_id
_entity_poly.type
_entity_poly.pdbx_seq_one_letter_code
_entity_poly.pdbx_strand_id
1 'polypeptide(L)'
;MWDTTKDYRILVASKARENYLNLIPTASFRGSWNKKQAVDMGKQMNSDFQSLTYSYLEGDELVNSPDVAALKEKALKIIEYLGGDDWNKKFLSNAPKEDRQKTQENIAKVRFFLDTIIGLKDRLALGPINDPIMGVDIKVGEVMSVTSHPNNDKLMLCNVNLGKRAITVVTNDMNVKDNNKVGVSLLPPQSFSDIVSEGMFLGMDGSILKDVDGELGQMPKGIPMESLNETRNLVENYLK
;
A
#
# COMPACT_ATOMS: atom_id res chain seq x y z
N MET A 1 -18.19 21.08 8.02
CA MET A 1 -17.37 20.49 9.10
C MET A 1 -17.24 19.00 8.83
N TRP A 2 -16.03 18.58 8.46
CA TRP A 2 -15.68 17.20 8.15
C TRP A 2 -15.25 16.47 9.43
N ASP A 3 -15.80 15.29 9.69
CA ASP A 3 -15.42 14.48 10.86
C ASP A 3 -14.13 13.72 10.57
N THR A 4 -12.98 14.37 10.77
CA THR A 4 -11.64 13.80 10.55
C THR A 4 -11.35 12.58 11.44
N THR A 5 -12.12 12.38 12.52
CA THR A 5 -11.96 11.21 13.41
C THR A 5 -12.41 9.91 12.75
N LYS A 6 -13.25 10.00 11.73
CA LYS A 6 -13.81 8.86 10.97
C LYS A 6 -13.28 8.77 9.55
N ASP A 7 -12.30 9.60 9.18
CA ASP A 7 -11.77 9.64 7.82
C ASP A 7 -10.89 8.41 7.55
N TYR A 8 -11.36 7.53 6.66
CA TYR A 8 -10.65 6.30 6.28
C TYR A 8 -9.21 6.54 5.79
N ARG A 9 -8.93 7.70 5.17
CA ARG A 9 -7.59 8.06 4.70
C ARG A 9 -6.62 8.24 5.86
N ILE A 10 -7.06 8.94 6.90
CA ILE A 10 -6.28 9.21 8.12
C ILE A 10 -6.16 7.92 8.94
N LEU A 11 -7.27 7.18 9.09
CA LEU A 11 -7.30 5.93 9.86
C LEU A 11 -6.35 4.86 9.28
N VAL A 12 -6.38 4.63 7.96
CA VAL A 12 -5.49 3.67 7.30
C VAL A 12 -4.02 4.09 7.42
N ALA A 13 -3.72 5.38 7.24
CA ALA A 13 -2.37 5.91 7.40
C ALA A 13 -1.84 5.74 8.83
N SER A 14 -2.67 6.03 9.83
CA SER A 14 -2.33 5.86 11.24
C SER A 14 -2.11 4.38 11.60
N LYS A 15 -2.98 3.47 11.11
CA LYS A 15 -2.83 2.02 11.30
C LYS A 15 -1.58 1.47 10.61
N ALA A 16 -1.27 1.94 9.41
CA ALA A 16 -0.04 1.57 8.70
C ALA A 16 1.22 1.99 9.46
N ARG A 17 1.22 3.15 10.11
CA ARG A 17 2.30 3.58 11.02
C ARG A 17 2.42 2.64 12.22
N GLU A 18 1.31 2.26 12.87
CA GLU A 18 1.33 1.31 13.99
C GLU A 18 1.98 -0.02 13.58
N ASN A 19 1.54 -0.57 12.44
CA ASN A 19 2.08 -1.81 11.90
C ASN A 19 3.57 -1.70 11.56
N TYR A 20 4.00 -0.57 10.99
CA TYR A 20 5.42 -0.29 10.77
C TYR A 20 6.24 -0.28 12.08
N LEU A 21 5.72 0.36 13.13
CA LEU A 21 6.40 0.44 14.43
C LEU A 21 6.46 -0.90 15.16
N ASN A 22 5.48 -1.78 14.95
CA ASN A 22 5.50 -3.15 15.46
C ASN A 22 6.47 -4.04 14.66
N LEU A 23 6.57 -3.80 13.34
CA LEU A 23 7.40 -4.56 12.43
C LEU A 23 8.90 -4.25 12.59
N ILE A 24 9.31 -2.99 12.46
CA ILE A 24 10.72 -2.62 12.35
C ILE A 24 11.61 -3.12 13.49
N PRO A 25 11.18 -3.11 14.77
CA PRO A 25 11.96 -3.65 15.87
C PRO A 25 12.29 -5.13 15.70
N THR A 26 11.36 -5.91 15.16
CA THR A 26 11.47 -7.37 14.99
C THR A 26 11.93 -7.78 13.58
N ALA A 27 11.88 -6.88 12.61
CA ALA A 27 12.38 -7.11 11.27
C ALA A 27 13.91 -7.29 11.30
N SER A 28 14.35 -8.50 10.94
CA SER A 28 15.76 -8.87 10.82
C SER A 28 16.40 -8.33 9.53
N PHE A 29 16.17 -7.06 9.20
CA PHE A 29 16.82 -6.42 8.05
C PHE A 29 18.32 -6.32 8.28
N ARG A 30 19.08 -7.03 7.44
CA ARG A 30 20.54 -7.08 7.47
C ARG A 30 21.15 -5.94 6.64
N GLY A 31 22.38 -5.57 6.97
CA GLY A 31 23.12 -4.47 6.34
C GLY A 31 23.21 -3.23 7.22
N SER A 32 23.89 -2.19 6.71
CA SER A 32 24.05 -0.91 7.41
C SER A 32 22.88 0.02 7.10
N TRP A 33 22.09 0.36 8.13
CA TRP A 33 20.98 1.29 8.06
C TRP A 33 20.67 1.84 9.46
N ASN A 34 20.00 2.99 9.53
CA ASN A 34 19.79 3.72 10.77
C ASN A 34 18.50 3.29 11.47
N LYS A 35 18.44 2.04 11.96
CA LYS A 35 17.25 1.44 12.59
C LYS A 35 16.64 2.30 13.70
N LYS A 36 17.46 2.81 14.61
CA LYS A 36 17.01 3.68 15.71
C LYS A 36 16.28 4.93 15.17
N GLN A 37 16.90 5.60 14.19
CA GLN A 37 16.35 6.82 13.60
C GLN A 37 15.07 6.53 12.80
N ALA A 38 15.01 5.41 12.07
CA ALA A 38 13.81 5.00 11.34
C ALA A 38 12.61 4.72 12.28
N VAL A 39 12.86 4.12 13.45
CA VAL A 39 11.83 3.90 14.50
C VAL A 39 11.42 5.23 15.13
N ASP A 40 12.40 6.04 15.56
CA ASP A 40 12.14 7.29 16.26
C ASP A 40 11.38 8.28 15.37
N MET A 41 11.67 8.31 14.06
CA MET A 41 10.93 9.09 13.06
C MET A 41 9.47 8.62 12.92
N GLY A 42 9.25 7.29 12.85
CA GLY A 42 7.90 6.74 12.87
C GLY A 42 7.14 7.09 14.15
N LYS A 43 7.81 7.10 15.31
CA LYS A 43 7.18 7.52 16.58
C LYS A 43 6.75 8.98 16.55
N GLN A 44 7.58 9.88 16.02
CA GLN A 44 7.31 11.32 15.90
C GLN A 44 6.13 11.66 14.98
N MET A 45 5.68 10.76 14.11
CA MET A 45 4.46 10.97 13.32
C MET A 45 3.18 10.96 14.19
N ASN A 46 3.23 10.47 15.44
CA ASN A 46 2.03 10.36 16.28
C ASN A 46 1.35 11.72 16.52
N SER A 47 2.15 12.75 16.79
CA SER A 47 1.63 14.09 17.08
C SER A 47 0.86 14.64 15.89
N ASP A 48 1.42 14.50 14.69
CA ASP A 48 0.80 15.00 13.46
C ASP A 48 -0.50 14.25 13.16
N PHE A 49 -0.51 12.92 13.37
CA PHE A 49 -1.74 12.14 13.25
C PHE A 49 -2.81 12.55 14.27
N GLN A 50 -2.44 12.76 15.53
CA GLN A 50 -3.40 13.20 16.56
C GLN A 50 -3.96 14.59 16.23
N SER A 51 -3.10 15.52 15.83
CA SER A 51 -3.50 16.86 15.36
C SER A 51 -4.50 16.75 14.20
N LEU A 52 -4.12 16.01 13.15
CA LEU A 52 -4.95 15.84 11.96
C LEU A 52 -6.30 15.17 12.27
N THR A 53 -6.30 14.12 13.10
CA THR A 53 -7.50 13.35 13.47
C THR A 53 -8.54 14.21 14.19
N TYR A 54 -8.11 15.15 15.04
CA TYR A 54 -9.01 16.01 15.82
C TYR A 54 -9.09 17.45 15.30
N SER A 55 -8.68 17.68 14.04
CA SER A 55 -8.63 19.02 13.45
C SER A 55 -9.98 19.51 12.92
N TYR A 56 -10.85 18.60 12.46
CA TYR A 56 -12.11 18.90 11.77
C TYR A 56 -11.96 19.80 10.53
N LEU A 57 -10.76 19.88 9.98
CA LEU A 57 -10.46 20.61 8.74
C LEU A 57 -11.13 19.92 7.55
N GLU A 58 -11.43 20.70 6.52
CA GLU A 58 -12.07 20.20 5.30
C GLU A 58 -11.45 20.81 4.02
N GLY A 59 -11.67 20.14 2.89
CA GLY A 59 -11.20 20.60 1.58
C GLY A 59 -9.70 20.94 1.57
N ASP A 60 -9.37 22.10 1.00
CA ASP A 60 -7.98 22.55 0.84
C ASP A 60 -7.25 22.80 2.15
N GLU A 61 -7.96 23.13 3.23
CA GLU A 61 -7.34 23.35 4.55
C GLU A 61 -6.79 22.04 5.12
N LEU A 62 -7.52 20.94 4.95
CA LEU A 62 -7.07 19.61 5.36
C LEU A 62 -5.89 19.13 4.49
N VAL A 63 -6.03 19.26 3.16
CA VAL A 63 -5.05 18.80 2.17
C VAL A 63 -3.71 19.52 2.30
N ASN A 64 -3.72 20.82 2.60
CA ASN A 64 -2.52 21.65 2.70
C ASN A 64 -2.13 21.95 4.16
N SER A 65 -2.69 21.22 5.12
CA SER A 65 -2.32 21.35 6.53
C SER A 65 -0.84 21.07 6.77
N PRO A 66 -0.21 21.75 7.74
CA PRO A 66 1.18 21.48 8.13
C PRO A 66 1.42 20.01 8.53
N ASP A 67 0.42 19.36 9.14
CA ASP A 67 0.49 17.98 9.57
C ASP A 67 0.65 17.01 8.40
N VAL A 68 -0.09 17.21 7.30
CA VAL A 68 0.03 16.38 6.09
C VAL A 68 1.41 16.55 5.43
N ALA A 69 1.93 17.78 5.40
CA ALA A 69 3.29 18.04 4.90
C ALA A 69 4.35 17.37 5.77
N ALA A 70 4.26 17.52 7.10
CA ALA A 70 5.18 16.93 8.06
C ALA A 70 5.19 15.40 7.98
N LEU A 71 4.03 14.75 7.85
CA LEU A 71 3.94 13.30 7.67
C LEU A 71 4.71 12.83 6.43
N LYS A 72 4.55 13.53 5.30
CA LYS A 72 5.28 13.21 4.06
C LYS A 72 6.78 13.39 4.23
N GLU A 73 7.24 14.50 4.81
CA GLU A 73 8.67 14.74 5.07
C GLU A 73 9.27 13.65 5.97
N LYS A 74 8.58 13.27 7.04
CA LYS A 74 9.02 12.19 7.95
C LYS A 74 9.09 10.85 7.22
N ALA A 75 8.17 10.54 6.32
CA ALA A 75 8.21 9.31 5.50
C ALA A 75 9.42 9.29 4.55
N LEU A 76 9.72 10.41 3.89
CA LEU A 76 10.92 10.55 3.06
C LEU A 76 12.20 10.38 3.90
N LYS A 77 12.21 10.93 5.12
CA LYS A 77 13.35 10.77 6.03
C LYS A 77 13.52 9.32 6.49
N ILE A 78 12.43 8.58 6.68
CA ILE A 78 12.50 7.13 6.93
C ILE A 78 13.17 6.40 5.76
N ILE A 79 12.84 6.74 4.50
CA ILE A 79 13.51 6.15 3.32
C ILE A 79 15.02 6.38 3.37
N GLU A 80 15.47 7.59 3.69
CA GLU A 80 16.90 7.87 3.88
C GLU A 80 17.52 6.97 4.97
N TYR A 81 16.86 6.82 6.12
CA TYR A 81 17.33 5.98 7.22
C TYR A 81 17.33 4.48 6.91
N LEU A 82 16.43 4.01 6.03
CA LEU A 82 16.41 2.63 5.53
C LEU A 82 17.55 2.36 4.53
N GLY A 83 18.19 3.40 4.01
CA GLY A 83 19.32 3.28 3.07
C GLY A 83 19.10 3.93 1.70
N GLY A 84 18.15 4.87 1.59
CA GLY A 84 17.84 5.60 0.36
C GLY A 84 16.90 4.85 -0.59
N ASP A 85 16.76 5.30 -1.83
CA ASP A 85 15.74 4.82 -2.78
C ASP A 85 15.80 3.31 -3.07
N ASP A 86 16.99 2.71 -3.00
CA ASP A 86 17.21 1.27 -3.22
C ASP A 86 17.22 0.43 -1.92
N TRP A 87 16.69 0.95 -0.81
CA TRP A 87 16.66 0.27 0.49
C TRP A 87 16.11 -1.16 0.40
N ASN A 88 15.06 -1.37 -0.40
CA ASN A 88 14.40 -2.65 -0.61
C ASN A 88 15.35 -3.68 -1.25
N LYS A 89 16.09 -3.28 -2.30
CA LYS A 89 17.07 -4.13 -2.98
C LYS A 89 18.21 -4.49 -2.04
N LYS A 90 18.71 -3.52 -1.25
CA LYS A 90 19.78 -3.73 -0.27
C LYS A 90 19.39 -4.72 0.82
N PHE A 91 18.17 -4.62 1.36
CA PHE A 91 17.71 -5.60 2.35
C PHE A 91 17.54 -6.99 1.74
N LEU A 92 16.98 -7.08 0.54
CA LEU A 92 16.78 -8.37 -0.13
C LEU A 92 18.12 -9.03 -0.53
N SER A 93 19.12 -8.25 -0.96
CA SER A 93 20.44 -8.77 -1.33
C SER A 93 21.25 -9.26 -0.14
N ASN A 94 21.05 -8.65 1.04
CA ASN A 94 21.71 -9.03 2.29
C ASN A 94 20.98 -10.14 3.06
N ALA A 95 19.78 -10.54 2.62
CA ALA A 95 19.02 -11.60 3.26
C ALA A 95 19.60 -12.98 2.88
N PRO A 96 19.83 -13.88 3.85
CA PRO A 96 20.10 -15.28 3.57
C PRO A 96 18.99 -15.93 2.77
N LYS A 97 19.30 -17.04 2.12
CA LYS A 97 18.36 -17.77 1.27
C LYS A 97 17.11 -18.21 2.05
N GLU A 98 17.29 -18.65 3.30
CA GLU A 98 16.26 -19.09 4.22
C GLU A 98 15.37 -17.95 4.76
N ASP A 99 15.90 -16.72 4.85
CA ASP A 99 15.18 -15.54 5.36
C ASP A 99 14.62 -14.65 4.24
N ARG A 100 14.92 -14.96 2.97
CA ARG A 100 14.65 -14.11 1.82
C ARG A 100 13.16 -13.78 1.68
N GLN A 101 12.32 -14.78 1.86
CA GLN A 101 10.87 -14.65 1.78
C GLN A 101 10.31 -13.75 2.90
N LYS A 102 10.70 -14.00 4.15
CA LYS A 102 10.31 -13.15 5.29
C LYS A 102 10.80 -11.72 5.10
N THR A 103 11.98 -11.55 4.53
CA THR A 103 12.53 -10.23 4.18
C THR A 103 11.68 -9.54 3.12
N GLN A 104 11.24 -10.27 2.07
CA GLN A 104 10.34 -9.74 1.05
C GLN A 104 9.00 -9.31 1.64
N GLU A 105 8.42 -10.10 2.57
CA GLU A 105 7.19 -9.74 3.28
C GLU A 105 7.37 -8.45 4.10
N ASN A 106 8.46 -8.36 4.86
CA ASN A 106 8.76 -7.16 5.65
C ASN A 106 8.97 -5.93 4.76
N ILE A 107 9.65 -6.09 3.61
CA ILE A 107 9.81 -5.02 2.61
C ILE A 107 8.45 -4.57 2.09
N ALA A 108 7.56 -5.48 1.72
CA ALA A 108 6.23 -5.14 1.25
C ALA A 108 5.43 -4.35 2.30
N LYS A 109 5.51 -4.77 3.58
CA LYS A 109 4.83 -4.08 4.69
C LYS A 109 5.35 -2.66 4.93
N VAL A 110 6.68 -2.48 4.93
CA VAL A 110 7.30 -1.15 5.04
C VAL A 110 6.93 -0.27 3.85
N ARG A 111 6.92 -0.85 2.64
CA ARG A 111 6.53 -0.15 1.42
C ARG A 111 5.08 0.31 1.45
N PHE A 112 4.15 -0.56 1.86
CA PHE A 112 2.75 -0.18 2.04
C PHE A 112 2.60 1.00 3.00
N PHE A 113 3.31 0.98 4.14
CA PHE A 113 3.34 2.13 5.04
C PHE A 113 3.83 3.40 4.36
N LEU A 114 5.00 3.36 3.71
CA LEU A 114 5.59 4.55 3.06
C LEU A 114 4.69 5.11 1.97
N ASP A 115 4.16 4.26 1.08
CA ASP A 115 3.25 4.66 0.01
C ASP A 115 1.95 5.25 0.59
N THR A 116 1.44 4.68 1.68
CA THR A 116 0.26 5.20 2.37
C THR A 116 0.53 6.62 2.89
N ILE A 117 1.66 6.87 3.54
CA ILE A 117 1.94 8.23 4.04
C ILE A 117 2.19 9.22 2.89
N ILE A 118 2.99 8.84 1.90
CA ILE A 118 3.39 9.71 0.80
C ILE A 118 2.18 10.09 -0.08
N GLY A 119 1.25 9.15 -0.31
CA GLY A 119 0.04 9.35 -1.10
C GLY A 119 -1.13 9.96 -0.32
N LEU A 120 -0.99 10.20 1.01
CA LEU A 120 -2.10 10.70 1.83
C LEU A 120 -2.67 12.02 1.30
N LYS A 121 -1.80 12.97 0.92
CA LYS A 121 -2.21 14.26 0.36
C LYS A 121 -3.10 14.08 -0.87
N ASP A 122 -2.69 13.21 -1.79
CA ASP A 122 -3.40 12.96 -3.04
C ASP A 122 -4.79 12.35 -2.76
N ARG A 123 -4.88 11.44 -1.79
CA ARG A 123 -6.17 10.85 -1.38
C ARG A 123 -7.09 11.84 -0.66
N LEU A 124 -6.54 12.76 0.13
CA LEU A 124 -7.31 13.85 0.75
C LEU A 124 -7.84 14.83 -0.31
N ALA A 125 -7.06 15.09 -1.36
CA ALA A 125 -7.41 16.02 -2.44
C ALA A 125 -8.58 15.56 -3.32
N LEU A 126 -9.00 14.30 -3.21
CA LEU A 126 -10.18 13.76 -3.90
C LEU A 126 -11.51 14.29 -3.35
N GLY A 127 -11.46 15.11 -2.29
CA GLY A 127 -12.62 15.79 -1.73
C GLY A 127 -13.20 15.09 -0.49
N PRO A 128 -14.35 15.56 0.00
CA PRO A 128 -14.98 15.07 1.23
C PRO A 128 -15.72 13.74 1.01
N ILE A 129 -14.98 12.68 0.71
CA ILE A 129 -15.50 11.32 0.48
C ILE A 129 -15.03 10.41 1.61
N ASN A 130 -15.96 9.85 2.38
CA ASN A 130 -15.66 8.93 3.48
C ASN A 130 -16.07 7.51 3.11
N ASP A 131 -15.35 6.93 2.16
CA ASP A 131 -15.51 5.53 1.73
C ASP A 131 -14.20 4.78 2.06
N PRO A 132 -14.24 3.55 2.60
CA PRO A 132 -13.04 2.76 2.86
C PRO A 132 -12.06 2.68 1.69
N ILE A 133 -12.53 2.67 0.43
CA ILE A 133 -11.65 2.64 -0.75
C ILE A 133 -10.68 3.82 -0.79
N MET A 134 -11.07 4.96 -0.20
CA MET A 134 -10.26 6.18 -0.17
C MET A 134 -9.06 6.00 0.75
N GLY A 135 -9.06 5.00 1.64
CA GLY A 135 -7.94 4.69 2.52
C GLY A 135 -6.69 4.23 1.79
N VAL A 136 -6.83 3.71 0.57
CA VAL A 136 -5.74 3.08 -0.20
C VAL A 136 -5.65 3.63 -1.61
N ASP A 137 -4.49 3.45 -2.23
CA ASP A 137 -4.30 3.81 -3.64
C ASP A 137 -4.91 2.72 -4.54
N ILE A 138 -5.64 3.15 -5.57
CA ILE A 138 -6.09 2.27 -6.65
C ILE A 138 -5.43 2.74 -7.95
N LYS A 139 -4.70 1.86 -8.61
CA LYS A 139 -3.88 2.19 -9.77
C LYS A 139 -4.15 1.26 -10.94
N VAL A 140 -4.08 1.80 -12.15
CA VAL A 140 -4.03 0.99 -13.37
C VAL A 140 -2.67 0.29 -13.44
N GLY A 141 -2.69 -1.01 -13.71
CA GLY A 141 -1.52 -1.82 -13.95
C GLY A 141 -1.64 -2.64 -15.22
N GLU A 142 -0.51 -3.15 -15.67
CA GLU A 142 -0.42 -4.10 -16.78
C GLU A 142 0.24 -5.40 -16.29
N VAL A 143 -0.41 -6.52 -16.55
CA VAL A 143 0.13 -7.84 -16.18
C VAL A 143 1.28 -8.18 -17.11
N MET A 144 2.50 -8.22 -16.58
CA MET A 144 3.72 -8.52 -17.33
C MET A 144 3.94 -10.02 -17.50
N SER A 145 3.54 -10.82 -16.51
CA SER A 145 3.67 -12.27 -16.55
C SER A 145 2.69 -12.92 -15.58
N VAL A 146 2.13 -14.06 -15.98
CA VAL A 146 1.27 -14.91 -15.15
C VAL A 146 1.88 -16.30 -14.99
N THR A 147 1.95 -16.79 -13.76
CA THR A 147 2.36 -18.18 -13.46
C THR A 147 1.42 -18.81 -12.43
N SER A 148 1.24 -20.14 -12.49
CA SER A 148 0.49 -20.86 -11.47
C SER A 148 1.22 -20.82 -10.13
N HIS A 149 0.47 -20.68 -9.03
CA HIS A 149 1.06 -20.68 -7.70
C HIS A 149 1.65 -22.07 -7.38
N PRO A 150 2.92 -22.17 -6.94
CA PRO A 150 3.62 -23.45 -6.81
C PRO A 150 2.99 -24.40 -5.77
N ASN A 151 2.39 -23.82 -4.73
CA ASN A 151 1.79 -24.55 -3.61
C ASN A 151 0.26 -24.48 -3.56
N ASN A 152 -0.41 -23.92 -4.58
CA ASN A 152 -1.87 -23.76 -4.58
C ASN A 152 -2.41 -23.72 -6.02
N ASP A 153 -3.08 -24.78 -6.45
CA ASP A 153 -3.59 -24.94 -7.82
C ASP A 153 -4.75 -24.00 -8.19
N LYS A 154 -5.33 -23.32 -7.20
CA LYS A 154 -6.44 -22.36 -7.37
C LYS A 154 -5.99 -20.90 -7.39
N LEU A 155 -4.69 -20.64 -7.38
CA LEU A 155 -4.13 -19.29 -7.36
C LEU A 155 -3.15 -19.07 -8.51
N MET A 156 -3.17 -17.84 -9.01
CA MET A 156 -2.27 -17.32 -10.02
C MET A 156 -1.40 -16.23 -9.42
N LEU A 157 -0.13 -16.21 -9.83
CA LEU A 157 0.86 -15.20 -9.50
C LEU A 157 1.01 -14.26 -10.68
N CYS A 158 0.70 -12.99 -10.48
CA CYS A 158 0.81 -11.97 -11.50
C CYS A 158 1.93 -11.00 -11.13
N ASN A 159 2.88 -10.81 -12.03
CA ASN A 159 3.78 -9.66 -11.97
C ASN A 159 3.10 -8.49 -12.69
N VAL A 160 2.87 -7.38 -11.99
CA VAL A 160 2.06 -6.27 -12.50
C VAL A 160 2.89 -4.99 -12.52
N ASN A 161 3.03 -4.40 -13.70
CA ASN A 161 3.67 -3.12 -13.91
C ASN A 161 2.71 -1.97 -13.58
N LEU A 162 3.11 -1.10 -12.65
CA LEU A 162 2.39 0.12 -12.25
C LEU A 162 3.09 1.39 -12.76
N GLY A 163 3.84 1.30 -13.86
CA GLY A 163 4.59 2.39 -14.48
C GLY A 163 5.95 2.66 -13.81
N LYS A 164 5.96 3.00 -12.51
CA LYS A 164 7.21 3.28 -11.77
C LYS A 164 7.86 2.04 -11.16
N ARG A 165 7.09 0.98 -10.97
CA ARG A 165 7.54 -0.28 -10.37
C ARG A 165 6.65 -1.44 -10.78
N ALA A 166 7.17 -2.65 -10.64
CA ALA A 166 6.37 -3.86 -10.64
C ALA A 166 6.05 -4.32 -9.22
N ILE A 167 4.89 -4.97 -9.06
CA ILE A 167 4.46 -5.63 -7.82
C ILE A 167 4.00 -7.06 -8.10
N THR A 168 3.97 -7.89 -7.07
CA THR A 168 3.33 -9.21 -7.14
C THR A 168 1.89 -9.10 -6.67
N VAL A 169 0.95 -9.61 -7.46
CA VAL A 169 -0.47 -9.74 -7.09
C VAL A 169 -0.88 -11.21 -7.23
N VAL A 170 -1.42 -11.77 -6.16
CA VAL A 170 -1.98 -13.13 -6.15
C VAL A 170 -3.49 -13.03 -6.40
N THR A 171 -4.03 -13.83 -7.31
CA THR A 171 -5.46 -13.85 -7.63
C THR A 171 -5.99 -15.28 -7.79
N ASN A 172 -7.29 -15.46 -7.56
CA ASN A 172 -8.02 -16.70 -7.81
C ASN A 172 -8.65 -16.75 -9.22
N ASP A 173 -8.57 -15.67 -10.00
CA ASP A 173 -9.03 -15.67 -11.40
C ASP A 173 -7.98 -16.37 -12.28
N MET A 174 -8.28 -17.61 -12.63
CA MET A 174 -7.42 -18.45 -13.47
C MET A 174 -7.35 -18.00 -14.95
N ASN A 175 -8.17 -17.01 -15.35
CA ASN A 175 -8.24 -16.50 -16.73
C ASN A 175 -7.42 -15.22 -16.94
N VAL A 176 -6.69 -14.74 -15.92
CA VAL A 176 -5.74 -13.63 -16.07
C VAL A 176 -4.62 -14.01 -17.04
N LYS A 177 -4.23 -13.06 -17.90
CA LYS A 177 -3.20 -13.25 -18.93
C LYS A 177 -2.23 -12.06 -18.98
N ASP A 178 -1.08 -12.32 -19.57
CA ASP A 178 -0.12 -11.28 -19.93
C ASP A 178 -0.78 -10.19 -20.79
N ASN A 179 -0.36 -8.94 -20.58
CA ASN A 179 -0.89 -7.72 -21.16
C ASN A 179 -2.34 -7.37 -20.76
N ASN A 180 -2.97 -8.08 -19.83
CA ASN A 180 -4.22 -7.61 -19.24
C ASN A 180 -4.00 -6.27 -18.52
N LYS A 181 -4.91 -5.34 -18.76
CA LYS A 181 -4.90 -4.01 -18.15
C LYS A 181 -5.88 -4.00 -17.00
N VAL A 182 -5.35 -3.93 -15.79
CA VAL A 182 -6.07 -4.26 -14.56
C VAL A 182 -6.11 -3.06 -13.63
N GLY A 183 -7.15 -2.99 -12.80
CA GLY A 183 -7.17 -2.09 -11.65
C GLY A 183 -6.60 -2.81 -10.45
N VAL A 184 -5.67 -2.18 -9.72
CA VAL A 184 -5.03 -2.77 -8.53
C VAL A 184 -5.27 -1.89 -7.32
N SER A 185 -5.91 -2.43 -6.29
CA SER A 185 -5.94 -1.83 -4.96
C SER A 185 -4.64 -2.18 -4.21
N LEU A 186 -3.87 -1.17 -3.84
CA LEU A 186 -2.65 -1.31 -3.04
C LEU A 186 -3.01 -1.47 -1.56
N LEU A 187 -3.35 -2.69 -1.20
CA LEU A 187 -3.77 -3.09 0.14
C LEU A 187 -2.57 -3.51 1.01
N PRO A 188 -2.75 -3.61 2.34
CA PRO A 188 -1.76 -4.24 3.20
C PRO A 188 -1.36 -5.62 2.64
N PRO A 189 -0.06 -5.92 2.51
CA PRO A 189 0.38 -7.13 1.84
C PRO A 189 -0.01 -8.38 2.62
N GLN A 190 -0.32 -9.45 1.89
CA GLN A 190 -0.73 -10.75 2.43
C GLN A 190 0.15 -11.87 1.88
N SER A 191 0.43 -12.87 2.71
CA SER A 191 1.20 -14.05 2.32
C SER A 191 0.25 -15.20 1.97
N PHE A 192 0.35 -15.71 0.75
CA PHE A 192 -0.36 -16.88 0.25
C PHE A 192 0.65 -18.00 0.03
N SER A 193 0.62 -19.04 0.87
CA SER A 193 1.52 -20.20 0.79
C SER A 193 2.97 -19.82 0.41
N ASP A 194 3.51 -18.89 1.19
CA ASP A 194 4.86 -18.34 1.10
C ASP A 194 5.13 -17.26 0.03
N ILE A 195 4.10 -16.79 -0.67
CA ILE A 195 4.22 -15.75 -1.68
C ILE A 195 3.49 -14.48 -1.24
N VAL A 196 4.20 -13.36 -1.26
CA VAL A 196 3.69 -12.07 -0.79
C VAL A 196 2.94 -11.38 -1.94
N SER A 197 1.63 -11.21 -1.77
CA SER A 197 0.80 -10.32 -2.59
C SER A 197 0.87 -8.90 -2.03
N GLU A 198 1.14 -7.91 -2.88
CA GLU A 198 1.24 -6.49 -2.53
C GLU A 198 -0.03 -5.69 -2.88
N GLY A 199 -1.09 -6.38 -3.28
CA GLY A 199 -2.36 -5.76 -3.63
C GLY A 199 -3.39 -6.80 -4.06
N MET A 200 -4.50 -6.29 -4.59
CA MET A 200 -5.61 -7.08 -5.09
C MET A 200 -6.17 -6.44 -6.37
N PHE A 201 -6.56 -7.26 -7.34
CA PHE A 201 -7.24 -6.76 -8.53
C PHE A 201 -8.67 -6.33 -8.22
N LEU A 202 -9.15 -5.32 -8.94
CA LEU A 202 -10.58 -5.01 -8.99
C LEU A 202 -11.30 -6.10 -9.78
N GLY A 203 -12.46 -6.52 -9.29
CA GLY A 203 -13.21 -7.62 -9.90
C GLY A 203 -14.68 -7.65 -9.49
N MET A 204 -15.49 -8.29 -10.32
CA MET A 204 -16.92 -8.48 -10.12
C MET A 204 -17.31 -9.90 -10.49
N ASP A 205 -18.31 -10.45 -9.81
CA ASP A 205 -18.88 -11.78 -10.11
C ASP A 205 -17.83 -12.90 -10.20
N GLY A 206 -16.78 -12.81 -9.37
CA GLY A 206 -15.69 -13.80 -9.32
C GLY A 206 -14.65 -13.69 -10.46
N SER A 207 -14.67 -12.61 -11.24
CA SER A 207 -13.69 -12.34 -12.31
C SER A 207 -13.06 -10.95 -12.14
N ILE A 208 -11.78 -10.83 -12.46
CA ILE A 208 -11.11 -9.52 -12.46
C ILE A 208 -11.49 -8.69 -13.69
N LEU A 209 -11.40 -7.36 -13.55
CA LEU A 209 -11.50 -6.41 -14.67
C LEU A 209 -10.17 -6.43 -15.46
N LYS A 210 -10.24 -6.80 -16.75
CA LYS A 210 -9.05 -7.05 -17.60
C LYS A 210 -8.76 -5.97 -18.64
N ASP A 211 -9.68 -5.01 -18.79
CA ASP A 211 -9.63 -3.90 -19.75
C ASP A 211 -9.90 -2.55 -19.05
N VAL A 212 -9.15 -2.25 -18.00
CA VAL A 212 -9.34 -1.04 -17.18
C VAL A 212 -8.79 0.20 -17.88
N ASP A 213 -9.61 1.24 -17.98
CA ASP A 213 -9.23 2.53 -18.58
C ASP A 213 -8.35 3.39 -17.66
N GLY A 214 -7.41 4.11 -18.27
CA GLY A 214 -6.47 5.01 -17.58
C GLY A 214 -5.01 4.77 -17.97
N GLU A 215 -4.11 5.59 -17.41
CA GLU A 215 -2.65 5.47 -17.63
C GLU A 215 -2.00 4.62 -16.54
N LEU A 216 -0.92 3.90 -16.87
CA LEU A 216 -0.21 3.06 -15.91
C LEU A 216 0.23 3.84 -14.67
N GLY A 217 -0.07 3.27 -13.50
CA GLY A 217 0.26 3.88 -12.21
C GLY A 217 -0.67 5.02 -11.76
N GLN A 218 -1.61 5.43 -12.62
CA GLN A 218 -2.61 6.46 -12.31
C GLN A 218 -3.94 5.83 -11.85
N MET A 219 -4.84 6.66 -11.33
CA MET A 219 -6.18 6.23 -10.94
C MET A 219 -6.98 5.72 -12.16
N PRO A 220 -7.68 4.57 -12.05
CA PRO A 220 -8.51 4.07 -13.14
C PRO A 220 -9.73 4.96 -13.39
N LYS A 221 -10.24 4.94 -14.63
CA LYS A 221 -11.42 5.71 -15.06
C LYS A 221 -12.60 4.77 -15.33
N GLY A 222 -13.80 5.22 -15.00
CA GLY A 222 -15.05 4.53 -15.39
C GLY A 222 -15.25 3.13 -14.80
N ILE A 223 -14.57 2.80 -13.69
CA ILE A 223 -14.72 1.49 -13.06
C ILE A 223 -16.09 1.32 -12.41
N PRO A 224 -16.74 0.13 -12.52
CA PRO A 224 -17.99 -0.13 -11.82
C PRO A 224 -17.80 -0.11 -10.30
N MET A 225 -18.73 0.51 -9.57
CA MET A 225 -18.62 0.66 -8.11
C MET A 225 -18.66 -0.66 -7.34
N GLU A 226 -19.29 -1.69 -7.91
CA GLU A 226 -19.35 -3.04 -7.35
C GLU A 226 -17.98 -3.72 -7.37
N SER A 227 -17.11 -3.35 -8.31
CA SER A 227 -15.75 -3.90 -8.42
C SER A 227 -14.83 -3.55 -7.25
N LEU A 228 -15.31 -2.65 -6.38
CA LEU A 228 -14.59 -2.11 -5.23
C LEU A 228 -15.05 -2.73 -3.90
N ASN A 229 -16.08 -3.57 -3.90
CA ASN A 229 -16.69 -4.10 -2.67
C ASN A 229 -15.71 -4.94 -1.85
N GLU A 230 -14.92 -5.79 -2.50
CA GLU A 230 -13.89 -6.57 -1.81
C GLU A 230 -12.81 -5.67 -1.21
N THR A 231 -12.39 -4.63 -1.93
CA THR A 231 -11.44 -3.63 -1.44
C THR A 231 -11.99 -2.92 -0.21
N ARG A 232 -13.28 -2.51 -0.21
CA ARG A 232 -13.92 -1.91 0.98
C ARG A 232 -13.83 -2.83 2.18
N ASN A 233 -14.24 -4.07 2.02
CA ASN A 233 -14.24 -5.08 3.09
C ASN A 233 -12.84 -5.30 3.66
N LEU A 234 -11.81 -5.34 2.79
CA LEU A 234 -10.43 -5.51 3.22
C LEU A 234 -9.88 -4.29 3.96
N VAL A 235 -10.23 -3.08 3.54
CA VAL A 235 -9.84 -1.86 4.27
C VAL A 235 -10.53 -1.80 5.63
N GLU A 236 -11.84 -2.08 5.70
CA GLU A 236 -12.55 -2.11 6.98
C GLU A 236 -11.99 -3.17 7.93
N ASN A 237 -11.68 -4.37 7.41
CA ASN A 237 -11.08 -5.43 8.21
C ASN A 237 -9.66 -5.09 8.68
N TYR A 238 -8.90 -4.34 7.88
CA TYR A 238 -7.57 -3.88 8.27
C TYR A 238 -7.59 -2.86 9.43
N LEU A 239 -8.68 -2.11 9.57
CA LEU A 239 -8.85 -1.10 10.61
C LEU A 239 -9.39 -1.65 11.94
N LYS A 240 -9.84 -2.91 11.96
CA LYS A 240 -10.24 -3.62 13.19
C LYS A 240 -9.01 -4.09 13.96
#